data_AF-A0A3D5D9P7-F1
#
_entry.id   AF-A0A3D5D9P7-F1
#
_cell.length_a   1.000
_cell.length_b   1.000
_cell.length_c   1.000
_cell.angle_alpha   90.00
_cell.angle_beta   90.00
_cell.angle_gamma   90.00
#
_symmetry.space_group_name_H-M   'P 1'
#
loop_
_entity.id
_entity.type
_entity.pdbx_description
1 polymer ?
#
loop_
_entity_poly.entity_id
_entity_poly.type
_entity_poly.pdbx_seq_one_letter_code
_entity_poly.pdbx_strand_id
1 'polypeptide(L)'
;EEPLLPQQLEFFEKKIRPVLATQCYSCHSAAEGKNKGGLTLDTRDALRKGGDSGEVIIPGDPKNSLLIKAMHWDPKEGLEMPPKTKLDEGTVADFEAWILMGAPDPRKGKAASIKKVFWTQEQADNHWAY
;
A
#
# COMPACT_ATOMS: atom_id res chain seq x y z
N GLU A 1 -12.38 -15.71 -6.88
CA GLU A 1 -11.65 -15.00 -5.80
C GLU A 1 -12.28 -15.42 -4.49
N GLU A 2 -11.48 -15.94 -3.57
CA GLU A 2 -11.96 -16.22 -2.21
C GLU A 2 -12.29 -14.91 -1.48
N PRO A 3 -13.32 -14.91 -0.60
CA PRO A 3 -13.64 -13.73 0.20
C PRO A 3 -12.50 -13.43 1.18
N LEU A 4 -12.18 -12.14 1.36
CA LEU A 4 -11.19 -11.72 2.35
C LEU A 4 -11.70 -12.04 3.76
N LEU A 5 -10.82 -12.62 4.59
CA LEU A 5 -11.12 -12.89 5.99
C LEU A 5 -11.19 -11.57 6.77
N PRO A 6 -12.03 -11.47 7.83
CA PRO A 6 -12.14 -10.26 8.64
C PRO A 6 -10.79 -9.76 9.17
N GLN A 7 -9.91 -10.67 9.58
CA GLN A 7 -8.58 -10.35 10.11
C GLN A 7 -7.66 -9.78 9.03
N GLN A 8 -7.77 -10.27 7.78
CA GLN A 8 -7.00 -9.75 6.65
C GLN A 8 -7.44 -8.33 6.29
N LEU A 9 -8.76 -8.07 6.33
CA LEU A 9 -9.32 -6.75 6.13
C LEU A 9 -8.83 -5.77 7.20
N GLU A 10 -8.94 -6.16 8.47
CA GLU A 10 -8.50 -5.34 9.60
C GLU A 10 -7.00 -5.03 9.50
N PHE A 11 -6.17 -6.02 9.17
CA PHE A 11 -4.74 -5.83 8.97
C PHE A 11 -4.47 -4.80 7.86
N PHE A 12 -5.12 -4.95 6.70
CA PHE A 12 -4.96 -4.02 5.60
C PHE A 12 -5.35 -2.58 6.01
N GLU A 13 -6.51 -2.41 6.64
CA GLU A 13 -7.03 -1.08 7.01
C GLU A 13 -6.19 -0.40 8.09
N LYS A 14 -5.65 -1.16 9.05
CA LYS A 14 -4.87 -0.60 10.17
C LYS A 14 -3.38 -0.44 9.85
N LYS A 15 -2.81 -1.32 9.04
CA LYS A 15 -1.35 -1.38 8.82
C LYS A 15 -0.90 -0.90 7.45
N ILE A 16 -1.67 -1.21 6.41
CA ILE A 16 -1.24 -0.99 5.02
C ILE A 16 -1.82 0.31 4.45
N ARG A 17 -3.14 0.49 4.53
CA ARG A 17 -3.81 1.67 3.96
C ARG A 17 -3.24 3.01 4.46
N PRO A 18 -2.97 3.22 5.76
CA PRO A 18 -2.46 4.50 6.24
C PRO A 18 -1.09 4.84 5.65
N VAL A 19 -0.21 3.84 5.49
CA VAL A 19 1.11 4.02 4.90
C VAL A 19 1.00 4.31 3.40
N LEU A 20 0.17 3.55 2.67
CA LEU A 20 -0.08 3.84 1.25
C LEU A 20 -0.59 5.28 1.05
N ALA A 21 -1.50 5.73 1.91
CA ALA A 21 -2.06 7.07 1.85
C ALA A 21 -1.06 8.19 2.17
N THR A 22 -0.22 7.99 3.18
CA THR A 22 0.66 9.05 3.69
C THR A 22 2.04 9.07 3.03
N GLN A 23 2.54 7.90 2.58
CA GLN A 23 3.91 7.74 2.09
C GLN A 23 3.99 7.42 0.60
N CYS A 24 2.94 6.88 -0.03
CA CYS A 24 3.04 6.36 -1.40
C CYS A 24 2.24 7.16 -2.43
N TYR A 25 1.03 7.60 -2.11
CA TYR A 25 0.12 8.22 -3.10
C TYR A 25 0.61 9.53 -3.69
N SER A 26 1.41 10.32 -2.94
CA SER A 26 2.02 11.56 -3.44
C SER A 26 2.80 11.41 -4.75
N CYS A 27 3.22 10.19 -5.09
CA CYS A 27 3.92 9.86 -6.33
C CYS A 27 3.26 8.74 -7.16
N HIS A 28 2.47 7.86 -6.53
CA HIS A 28 1.89 6.67 -7.15
C HIS A 28 0.36 6.61 -6.99
N SER A 29 -0.32 7.72 -7.24
CA SER A 29 -1.79 7.81 -7.19
C SER A 29 -2.38 8.39 -8.47
N ALA A 30 -3.20 7.60 -9.15
CA ALA A 30 -4.03 8.08 -10.26
C ALA A 30 -4.97 9.21 -9.81
N ALA A 31 -5.52 9.13 -8.59
CA ALA A 31 -6.40 10.16 -8.04
C ALA A 31 -5.69 11.51 -7.84
N GLU A 32 -4.38 11.49 -7.58
CA GLU A 32 -3.55 12.70 -7.49
C GLU A 32 -2.91 13.11 -8.83
N GLY A 33 -3.19 12.38 -9.91
CA GLY A 33 -2.57 12.60 -11.22
C GLY A 33 -1.07 12.28 -11.23
N LYS A 34 -0.63 11.34 -10.39
CA LYS A 34 0.77 10.94 -10.20
C LYS A 34 0.94 9.45 -10.50
N ASN A 35 1.89 9.12 -11.36
CA ASN A 35 2.16 7.75 -11.78
C ASN A 35 3.66 7.52 -12.04
N LYS A 36 4.51 7.87 -11.07
CA LYS A 36 5.95 7.67 -11.25
C LYS A 36 6.27 6.20 -11.53
N GLY A 37 7.14 5.95 -12.50
CA GLY A 37 7.48 4.59 -12.95
C GLY A 37 6.28 3.80 -13.49
N GLY A 38 5.27 4.50 -14.05
CA GLY A 38 4.06 3.87 -14.58
C GLY A 38 3.15 3.22 -13.52
N LEU A 39 3.48 3.39 -12.23
CA LEU A 39 2.84 2.69 -11.12
C LEU A 39 1.79 3.57 -10.43
N THR A 40 0.63 2.98 -10.16
CA THR A 40 -0.45 3.56 -9.37
C THR A 40 -0.96 2.54 -8.35
N LEU A 41 -1.13 2.97 -7.09
CA LEU A 41 -1.39 2.10 -5.93
C LEU A 41 -2.79 2.28 -5.35
N ASP A 42 -3.64 3.09 -5.97
CA ASP A 42 -4.94 3.52 -5.45
C ASP A 42 -5.92 2.36 -5.24
N THR A 43 -5.84 1.34 -6.10
CA THR A 43 -6.77 0.22 -6.16
C THR A 43 -6.02 -1.09 -6.23
N ARG A 44 -6.69 -2.16 -5.81
CA ARG A 44 -6.15 -3.52 -5.90
C ARG A 44 -5.74 -3.89 -7.31
N ASP A 45 -6.54 -3.53 -8.30
CA ASP A 45 -6.30 -3.91 -9.69
C ASP A 45 -5.10 -3.13 -10.27
N ALA A 46 -4.95 -1.85 -9.90
CA ALA A 46 -3.80 -1.05 -10.28
C ALA A 46 -2.50 -1.56 -9.62
N LEU A 47 -2.58 -1.90 -8.33
CA LEU A 47 -1.50 -2.53 -7.58
C LEU A 47 -1.04 -3.84 -8.25
N ARG A 48 -1.97 -4.71 -8.64
CA ARG A 48 -1.67 -5.98 -9.32
C ARG A 48 -1.15 -5.80 -10.75
N LYS A 49 -1.56 -4.73 -11.44
CA LYS A 49 -1.04 -4.41 -12.77
C LYS A 49 0.46 -4.08 -12.75
N GLY A 50 0.95 -3.50 -11.66
CA GLY A 50 2.34 -3.08 -11.53
C GLY A 50 2.65 -1.80 -12.30
N GLY A 51 3.94 -1.56 -12.55
CA GLY A 51 4.45 -0.38 -13.24
C GLY A 51 5.35 -0.73 -14.42
N ASP A 52 6.13 0.24 -14.89
CA ASP A 52 7.04 0.07 -16.04
C ASP A 52 8.11 -1.00 -15.80
N SER A 53 8.47 -1.24 -14.53
CA SER A 53 9.41 -2.29 -14.11
C SER A 53 8.75 -3.66 -13.90
N GLY A 54 7.45 -3.80 -14.22
CA GLY A 54 6.70 -5.05 -14.08
C GLY A 54 5.87 -5.14 -12.79
N GLU A 55 5.63 -6.38 -12.35
CA GLU A 55 4.80 -6.68 -11.19
C GLU A 55 5.40 -6.11 -9.90
N VAL A 56 4.62 -5.29 -9.19
CA VAL A 56 5.11 -4.63 -7.98
C VAL A 56 4.97 -5.51 -6.74
N ILE A 57 3.98 -6.42 -6.74
CA ILE A 57 3.70 -7.38 -5.68
C ILE A 57 3.50 -8.75 -6.30
N ILE A 58 4.18 -9.73 -5.73
CA ILE A 58 3.98 -11.15 -5.98
C ILE A 58 3.30 -11.73 -4.73
N PRO A 59 1.98 -12.00 -4.78
CA PRO A 59 1.25 -12.54 -3.63
C PRO A 59 1.91 -13.83 -3.10
N GLY A 60 2.18 -13.86 -1.80
CA GLY A 60 2.86 -14.98 -1.13
C GLY A 60 4.39 -14.92 -1.17
N ASP A 61 4.99 -13.99 -1.93
CA ASP A 61 6.45 -13.87 -2.08
C ASP A 61 6.93 -12.43 -1.87
N PRO A 62 7.08 -11.99 -0.61
CA PRO A 62 7.59 -10.65 -0.30
C PRO A 62 9.02 -10.44 -0.79
N LYS A 63 9.86 -11.48 -0.81
CA LYS A 63 11.27 -11.38 -1.17
C LYS A 63 11.47 -11.01 -2.65
N ASN A 64 10.62 -11.57 -3.52
CA ASN A 64 10.68 -11.27 -4.96
C ASN A 64 9.78 -10.09 -5.38
N SER A 65 8.98 -9.55 -4.46
CA SER A 65 8.13 -8.39 -4.72
C SER A 65 8.93 -7.09 -4.81
N LEU A 66 8.82 -6.36 -5.94
CA LEU A 66 9.54 -5.10 -6.14
C LEU A 66 9.18 -4.03 -5.10
N LEU A 67 7.95 -4.02 -4.58
CA LEU A 67 7.54 -3.08 -3.54
C LEU A 67 8.46 -3.19 -2.31
N ILE A 68 8.73 -4.40 -1.84
CA ILE A 68 9.56 -4.65 -0.65
C ILE A 68 11.00 -4.25 -0.92
N LYS A 69 11.53 -4.62 -2.09
CA LYS A 69 12.88 -4.23 -2.48
C LYS A 69 13.04 -2.71 -2.57
N ALA A 70 12.04 -2.02 -3.10
CA ALA A 70 12.00 -0.57 -3.18
C ALA A 70 11.88 0.06 -1.77
N MET A 71 11.10 -0.51 -0.86
CA MET A 71 11.01 -0.04 0.54
C MET A 71 12.32 -0.22 1.32
N HIS A 72 13.07 -1.30 1.03
CA HIS A 72 14.39 -1.55 1.61
C HIS A 72 15.51 -0.67 1.04
N TRP A 73 15.24 0.03 -0.07
CA TRP A 73 16.24 0.69 -0.90
C TRP A 73 17.34 -0.28 -1.34
N ASP A 74 16.94 -1.45 -1.88
CA ASP A 74 17.91 -2.41 -2.40
C ASP A 74 18.70 -1.76 -3.56
N PRO A 75 20.01 -1.51 -3.40
CA PRO A 75 20.80 -0.84 -4.44
C PRO A 75 20.92 -1.68 -5.72
N LYS A 76 20.65 -2.99 -5.66
CA LYS A 76 20.69 -3.88 -6.83
C LYS A 76 19.56 -3.61 -7.81
N GLU A 77 18.43 -3.10 -7.32
CA GLU A 77 17.28 -2.80 -8.16
C GLU A 77 17.35 -1.38 -8.75
N GLY A 78 18.24 -0.52 -8.24
CA GLY A 78 18.39 0.87 -8.71
C GLY A 78 17.12 1.72 -8.55
N LEU A 79 16.21 1.29 -7.65
CA LEU A 79 14.91 1.92 -7.44
C LEU A 79 15.04 3.06 -6.42
N GLU A 80 15.17 4.29 -6.90
CA GLU A 80 15.07 5.48 -6.05
C GLU A 80 13.61 5.96 -5.96
N MET A 81 13.02 5.88 -4.76
CA MET A 81 11.70 6.46 -4.48
C MET A 81 11.85 7.70 -3.59
N PRO A 82 11.33 8.87 -4.00
CA PRO A 82 11.05 9.96 -3.06
C PRO A 82 9.89 9.57 -2.14
N PRO A 83 9.88 9.96 -0.85
CA PRO A 83 10.83 10.84 -0.16
C PRO A 83 12.16 10.15 0.22
N LYS A 84 13.23 10.93 0.39
CA LYS A 84 14.58 10.45 0.81
C LYS A 84 14.63 10.01 2.29
N THR A 85 13.51 9.61 2.86
CA THR A 85 13.43 9.11 4.23
C THR A 85 12.98 7.66 4.16
N LYS A 86 13.81 6.76 4.72
CA LYS A 86 13.50 5.34 4.74
C LYS A 86 12.31 5.10 5.68
N LEU A 87 11.41 4.21 5.28
CA LEU A 87 10.36 3.71 6.17
C LEU A 87 10.99 2.99 7.36
N ASP A 88 10.34 3.02 8.52
CA ASP A 88 10.80 2.24 9.66
C ASP A 88 10.66 0.73 9.38
N GLU A 89 11.48 -0.07 10.05
CA GLU A 89 11.53 -1.52 9.84
C GLU A 89 10.19 -2.20 10.19
N GLY A 90 9.43 -1.66 11.15
CA GLY A 90 8.11 -2.17 11.50
C GLY A 90 7.10 -2.01 10.38
N THR A 91 7.10 -0.85 9.72
CA THR A 91 6.30 -0.60 8.52
C THR A 91 6.69 -1.56 7.39
N VAL A 92 7.99 -1.77 7.13
CA VAL A 92 8.40 -2.70 6.07
C VAL A 92 7.97 -4.13 6.41
N ALA A 93 8.13 -4.57 7.66
CA ALA A 93 7.69 -5.88 8.12
C ALA A 93 6.16 -6.09 7.98
N ASP A 94 5.36 -5.05 8.28
CA ASP A 94 3.91 -5.10 8.08
C ASP A 94 3.55 -5.34 6.59
N PHE A 95 4.28 -4.72 5.65
CA PHE A 95 4.10 -4.96 4.22
C PHE A 95 4.57 -6.35 3.77
N GLU A 96 5.69 -6.84 4.31
CA GLU A 96 6.16 -8.20 4.04
C GLU A 96 5.13 -9.24 4.48
N ALA A 97 4.58 -9.07 5.69
CA ALA A 97 3.52 -9.94 6.23
C ALA A 97 2.24 -9.86 5.38
N TRP A 98 1.84 -8.65 4.96
CA TRP A 98 0.69 -8.47 4.08
C TRP A 98 0.84 -9.18 2.74
N ILE A 99 2.01 -9.06 2.09
CA ILE A 99 2.28 -9.75 0.84
C ILE A 99 2.31 -11.27 1.06
N LEU A 100 2.91 -11.74 2.15
CA LEU A 100 2.94 -13.16 2.51
C LEU A 100 1.52 -13.73 2.69
N MET A 101 0.57 -12.95 3.20
CA MET A 101 -0.86 -13.32 3.29
C MET A 101 -1.59 -13.33 1.94
N GLY A 102 -0.89 -13.09 0.83
CA GLY A 102 -1.47 -12.99 -0.51
C GLY A 102 -1.90 -11.58 -0.91
N ALA A 103 -1.38 -10.56 -0.23
CA ALA A 103 -1.73 -9.14 -0.42
C ALA A 103 -3.26 -8.89 -0.45
N PRO A 104 -4.01 -9.30 0.60
CA PRO A 104 -5.45 -9.08 0.68
C PRO A 104 -5.77 -7.59 0.66
N ASP A 105 -6.61 -7.16 -0.29
CA ASP A 105 -6.91 -5.75 -0.53
C ASP A 105 -8.40 -5.55 -0.84
N PRO A 106 -9.15 -4.79 -0.01
CA PRO A 106 -10.57 -4.55 -0.22
C PRO A 106 -10.87 -3.48 -1.27
N ARG A 107 -9.88 -2.76 -1.78
CA ARG A 107 -10.06 -1.60 -2.69
C ARG A 107 -10.39 -2.03 -4.12
N LYS A 108 -11.64 -2.45 -4.32
CA LYS A 108 -12.21 -2.76 -5.63
C LYS A 108 -12.69 -1.48 -6.34
N GLY A 109 -12.62 -1.45 -7.67
CA GLY A 109 -13.21 -0.37 -8.48
C GLY A 109 -12.24 0.75 -8.85
N LYS A 110 -12.76 1.96 -9.10
CA LYS A 110 -11.96 3.14 -9.47
C LYS A 110 -11.30 3.77 -8.23
N ALA A 111 -10.12 4.37 -8.42
CA ALA A 111 -9.40 5.11 -7.38
C ALA A 111 -10.36 6.07 -6.67
N ALA A 112 -10.68 5.76 -5.41
CA ALA A 112 -11.51 6.65 -4.63
C ALA A 112 -10.70 7.92 -4.40
N SER A 113 -11.19 9.06 -4.89
CA SER A 113 -10.63 10.36 -4.51
C SER A 113 -10.60 10.39 -2.99
N ILE A 114 -9.40 10.46 -2.40
CA ILE A 114 -9.27 10.68 -0.97
C ILE A 114 -9.79 12.10 -0.73
N LYS A 115 -11.10 12.23 -0.48
CA LYS A 115 -11.56 13.35 0.32
C LYS A 115 -10.77 13.20 1.62
N LYS A 116 -9.87 14.14 1.91
CA LYS A 116 -9.25 14.27 3.23
C LYS A 116 -10.39 14.25 4.23
N VAL A 117 -10.65 13.09 4.83
CA VAL A 117 -11.49 13.01 6.01
C VAL A 117 -10.58 13.54 7.11
N PHE A 118 -10.71 14.85 7.37
CA PHE A 118 -10.17 15.45 8.57
C PHE A 118 -10.94 14.84 9.74
N TRP A 119 -10.39 13.77 10.32
CA TRP A 119 -10.90 13.24 11.57
C TRP A 119 -10.64 14.30 12.65
N THR A 120 -11.70 14.86 13.23
CA THR A 120 -11.55 15.63 14.46
C THR A 120 -11.34 14.63 15.60
N GLN A 121 -10.52 15.01 16.58
CA GLN A 121 -10.10 14.19 17.73
C GLN A 121 -11.27 13.46 18.43
N GLU A 122 -12.47 14.02 18.39
CA GLU A 122 -13.71 13.50 19.00
C GLU A 122 -14.28 12.24 18.32
N GLN A 123 -13.93 11.97 17.05
CA GLN A 123 -14.42 10.81 16.31
C GLN A 123 -13.53 9.57 16.47
N ALA A 124 -12.28 9.74 16.92
CA ALA A 124 -11.38 8.63 17.19
C ALA A 124 -11.80 7.84 18.44
N ASP A 125 -12.39 8.52 19.43
CA ASP A 125 -12.74 7.93 20.73
C ASP A 125 -14.09 7.17 20.73
N ASN A 126 -14.96 7.42 19.74
CA ASN A 126 -16.28 6.79 19.66
C ASN A 126 -16.33 5.51 18.78
N HIS A 127 -15.20 5.08 18.21
CA HIS A 127 -15.17 3.92 17.30
C HIS A 127 -14.85 2.57 17.99
N TRP A 128 -14.75 2.55 19.33
CA TRP A 128 -14.39 1.37 20.15
C TRP A 128 -15.43 1.04 21.23
N ALA A 129 -16.71 1.18 20.94
CA ALA A 129 -17.77 0.65 21.82
C ALA A 129 -18.84 -0.08 21.02
N TYR A 130 -18.59 -1.38 20.76
CA TYR A 130 -19.58 -2.44 20.80
C TYR A 130 -18.89 -3.79 21.04
#